data_AF-A0AAV7FCM3-F1
#
_entry.id   AF-A0AAV7FCM3-F1
#
_cell.length_a   1.000
_cell.length_b   1.000
_cell.length_c   1.000
_cell.angle_alpha   90.00
_cell.angle_beta   90.00
_cell.angle_gamma   90.00
#
_symmetry.space_group_name_H-M   'P 1'
#
loop_
_entity.id
_entity.type
_entity.pdbx_description
1 polymer ?
#
loop_
_entity_poly.entity_id
_entity_poly.type
_entity_poly.pdbx_seq_one_letter_code
_entity_poly.pdbx_strand_id
1 'polypeptide(L)'
;MSISIIEHESAWDDTQRTYSVTLYDDEIFTTVTDSGEDVEQWIADIRYIHRRRLRRLIVGLDVEWRPSNRNYENPVALLQLCVGRRCLIFQLIHADYIPQALSDFLTDPNFTFVGVGIEPDVQKLLEDYHLLVPRTVDLRSLAANRTGRAELARAGLKTLAMDVLGLDVQKPKRVTMSRWDYQWLKLEQIQYACVDAFLSFEIGRVLNASS
;
A
#
# COMPACT_ATOMS: atom_id res chain seq x y z
N MET A 1 3.29 13.02 18.66
CA MET A 1 4.33 13.33 17.66
C MET A 1 3.70 13.15 16.29
N SER A 2 3.84 14.15 15.42
CA SER A 2 3.30 14.18 14.05
C SER A 2 4.30 13.49 13.13
N ILE A 3 3.87 12.44 12.44
CA ILE A 3 4.53 11.69 11.36
C ILE A 3 5.97 12.11 10.97
N SER A 4 6.94 11.19 11.05
CA SER A 4 8.32 11.41 10.61
C SER A 4 8.84 10.30 9.69
N ILE A 5 9.91 10.58 8.95
CA ILE A 5 10.57 9.62 8.07
C ILE A 5 12.09 9.74 8.23
N ILE A 6 12.77 8.60 8.33
CA ILE A 6 14.23 8.48 8.39
C ILE A 6 14.66 7.54 7.27
N GLU A 7 15.62 7.97 6.46
CA GLU A 7 16.27 7.14 5.44
C GLU A 7 17.43 6.36 6.07
N HIS A 8 17.54 5.07 5.73
CA HIS A 8 18.66 4.24 6.12
C HIS A 8 19.62 4.10 4.93
N GLU A 9 20.86 4.54 5.10
CA GLU A 9 21.88 4.37 4.07
C GLU A 9 22.24 2.89 3.93
N SER A 10 22.10 2.36 2.71
CA SER A 10 22.63 1.05 2.33
C SER A 10 24.15 1.17 2.18
N ALA A 11 24.89 0.31 2.85
CA ALA A 11 26.35 0.30 2.79
C ALA A 11 26.91 -0.41 1.53
N TRP A 12 26.05 -1.05 0.70
CA TRP A 12 26.51 -2.00 -0.32
C TRP A 12 25.68 -2.07 -1.62
N ASP A 13 24.52 -1.42 -1.69
CA ASP A 13 23.62 -1.48 -2.85
C ASP A 13 22.85 -0.15 -3.03
N ASP A 14 22.98 0.48 -4.20
CA ASP A 14 22.36 1.77 -4.54
C ASP A 14 20.90 1.63 -5.04
N THR A 15 20.42 0.40 -5.25
CA THR A 15 19.11 0.15 -5.87
C THR A 15 17.97 0.11 -4.85
N GLN A 16 18.20 -0.52 -3.69
CA GLN A 16 17.23 -0.60 -2.61
C GLN A 16 17.38 0.55 -1.61
N ARG A 17 16.32 1.34 -1.43
CA ARG A 17 16.27 2.38 -0.37
C ARG A 17 15.28 1.99 0.71
N THR A 18 15.74 2.00 1.95
CA THR A 18 14.90 1.62 3.10
C THR A 18 14.70 2.81 4.03
N TYR A 19 13.50 2.88 4.61
CA TYR A 19 13.07 4.00 5.44
C TYR A 19 12.36 3.49 6.70
N SER A 20 12.51 4.21 7.81
CA SER A 20 11.58 4.12 8.95
C SER A 20 10.57 5.25 8.85
N VAL A 21 9.32 4.94 8.55
CA VAL A 21 8.20 5.89 8.61
C VAL A 21 7.51 5.74 9.94
N THR A 22 7.52 6.76 10.78
CA THR A 22 6.84 6.76 12.08
C THR A 22 5.49 7.45 11.94
N LEU A 23 4.40 6.75 12.26
CA LEU A 23 3.05 7.28 12.37
C LEU A 23 2.59 7.11 13.82
N TYR A 24 2.58 8.21 14.59
CA TYR A 24 2.32 8.16 16.04
C TYR A 24 3.30 7.23 16.76
N ASP A 25 2.82 6.12 17.33
CA ASP A 25 3.63 5.13 18.05
C ASP A 25 4.03 3.93 17.17
N ASP A 26 3.60 3.92 15.90
CA ASP A 26 3.93 2.89 14.93
C ASP A 26 5.14 3.30 14.10
N GLU A 27 6.20 2.49 14.16
CA GLU A 27 7.32 2.56 13.22
C GLU A 27 7.14 1.51 12.12
N ILE A 28 7.03 1.96 10.87
CA ILE A 28 6.87 1.13 9.69
C ILE A 28 8.19 1.09 8.94
N PHE A 29 8.72 -0.12 8.75
CA PHE A 29 9.88 -0.35 7.89
C PHE A 29 9.43 -0.41 6.43
N THR A 30 9.95 0.51 5.62
CA THR A 30 9.48 0.74 4.25
C THR A 30 10.61 0.51 3.26
N THR A 31 10.41 -0.46 2.36
CA THR A 31 11.30 -0.71 1.22
C THR A 31 10.76 0.04 0.01
N VAL A 32 11.57 0.91 -0.59
CA VAL A 32 11.28 1.59 -1.86
C VAL A 32 12.23 1.05 -2.91
N THR A 33 11.69 0.48 -3.97
CA THR A 33 12.49 -0.21 -4.99
C THR A 33 11.83 -0.16 -6.37
N ASP A 34 12.65 -0.23 -7.41
CA ASP A 34 12.28 -0.58 -8.79
C ASP A 34 12.87 -1.92 -9.23
N SER A 35 13.55 -2.66 -8.34
CA SER A 35 14.09 -3.99 -8.61
C SER A 35 13.08 -5.10 -8.31
N GLY A 36 12.89 -6.01 -9.27
CA GLY A 36 12.11 -7.23 -9.06
C GLY A 36 12.72 -8.18 -8.02
N GLU A 37 14.05 -8.19 -7.87
CA GLU A 37 14.76 -9.03 -6.88
C GLU A 37 14.44 -8.57 -5.45
N ASP A 38 14.43 -7.26 -5.22
CA ASP A 38 14.02 -6.69 -3.93
C ASP A 38 12.57 -7.04 -3.57
N VAL A 39 11.68 -7.07 -4.57
CA VAL A 39 10.28 -7.46 -4.37
C VAL A 39 10.19 -8.93 -3.99
N GLU A 40 10.95 -9.81 -4.65
CA GLU A 40 11.03 -11.24 -4.29
C GLU A 40 11.54 -11.43 -2.86
N GLN A 41 12.58 -10.69 -2.48
CA GLN A 41 13.14 -10.73 -1.13
C GLN A 41 12.14 -10.21 -0.09
N TRP A 42 11.45 -9.09 -0.36
CA TRP A 42 10.41 -8.57 0.53
C TRP A 42 9.28 -9.59 0.72
N ILE A 43 8.83 -10.25 -0.34
CA ILE A 43 7.80 -11.30 -0.26
C ILE A 43 8.29 -12.49 0.58
N ALA A 44 9.53 -12.94 0.38
CA ALA A 44 10.13 -14.01 1.16
C ALA A 44 10.17 -13.65 2.66
N ASP A 45 10.55 -12.41 2.99
CA ASP A 45 10.58 -11.89 4.35
C ASP A 45 9.17 -11.85 4.97
N ILE A 46 8.16 -11.36 4.23
CA ILE A 46 6.76 -11.36 4.70
C ILE A 46 6.32 -12.79 5.00
N ARG A 47 6.59 -13.75 4.10
CA ARG A 47 6.23 -15.16 4.31
C ARG A 47 6.93 -15.74 5.53
N TYR A 48 8.20 -15.40 5.76
CA TYR A 48 8.98 -15.87 6.92
C TYR A 48 8.48 -15.26 8.24
N ILE A 49 8.35 -13.93 8.31
CA ILE A 49 7.92 -13.19 9.51
C ILE A 49 6.50 -13.58 9.90
N HIS A 50 5.60 -13.68 8.91
CA HIS A 50 4.17 -13.96 9.13
C HIS A 50 3.78 -15.43 8.95
N ARG A 51 4.75 -16.37 8.97
CA ARG A 51 4.54 -17.83 8.77
C ARG A 51 3.41 -18.46 9.59
N ARG A 52 3.09 -17.89 10.76
CA ARG A 52 2.01 -18.36 11.64
C ARG A 52 0.61 -17.87 11.24
N ARG A 53 0.49 -16.94 10.30
CA ARG A 53 -0.76 -16.29 9.87
C ARG A 53 -1.04 -16.39 8.36
N LEU A 54 -0.22 -17.12 7.60
CA LEU A 54 -0.33 -17.21 6.15
C LEU A 54 -1.68 -17.76 5.64
N ARG A 55 -2.46 -18.45 6.47
CA ARG A 55 -3.80 -18.95 6.09
C ARG A 55 -4.89 -17.87 6.02
N ARG A 56 -4.61 -16.65 6.46
CA ARG A 56 -5.57 -15.53 6.54
C ARG A 56 -4.87 -14.18 6.57
N LEU A 57 -3.86 -14.00 5.73
CA LEU A 57 -3.05 -12.78 5.77
C LEU A 57 -3.89 -11.60 5.26
N ILE A 58 -3.86 -10.48 5.98
CA ILE A 58 -4.41 -9.22 5.51
C ILE A 58 -3.26 -8.40 4.96
N VAL A 59 -3.44 -7.81 3.78
CA VAL A 59 -2.45 -6.97 3.11
C VAL A 59 -3.12 -5.64 2.76
N GLY A 60 -2.59 -4.53 3.29
CA GLY A 60 -2.99 -3.20 2.83
C GLY A 60 -2.45 -2.98 1.43
N LEU A 61 -3.31 -2.58 0.50
CA LEU A 61 -2.95 -2.28 -0.89
C LEU A 61 -3.39 -0.87 -1.22
N ASP A 62 -2.50 -0.15 -1.88
CA ASP A 62 -2.81 1.11 -2.55
C ASP A 62 -1.99 1.18 -3.85
N VAL A 63 -2.32 2.13 -4.71
CA VAL A 63 -1.55 2.44 -5.92
C VAL A 63 -1.53 3.94 -6.16
N GLU A 64 -0.52 4.44 -6.85
CA GLU A 64 -0.41 5.85 -7.21
C GLU A 64 -0.01 6.03 -8.66
N TRP A 65 -0.55 7.07 -9.31
CA TRP A 65 -0.18 7.45 -10.67
C TRP A 65 -0.24 8.95 -10.88
N ARG A 66 0.49 9.46 -11.87
CA ARG A 66 0.39 10.87 -12.26
C ARG A 66 -1.06 11.19 -12.66
N PRO A 67 -1.66 12.30 -12.20
CA PRO A 67 -3.02 12.66 -12.56
C PRO A 67 -3.26 12.64 -14.08
N SER A 68 -4.23 11.83 -14.51
CA SER A 68 -4.68 11.72 -15.89
C SER A 68 -5.43 12.97 -16.34
N ASN A 69 -5.47 13.20 -17.65
CA ASN A 69 -6.29 14.24 -18.27
C ASN A 69 -7.25 13.61 -19.28
N ARG A 70 -8.17 14.41 -19.84
CA ARG A 70 -9.22 13.91 -20.75
C ARG A 70 -8.70 13.13 -21.97
N ASN A 71 -7.44 13.32 -22.35
CA ASN A 71 -6.86 12.76 -23.57
C ASN A 71 -5.80 11.69 -23.28
N TYR A 72 -5.40 11.51 -22.01
CA TYR A 72 -4.32 10.61 -21.65
C TYR A 72 -4.52 10.07 -20.23
N GLU A 73 -4.59 8.76 -20.13
CA GLU A 73 -4.55 8.03 -18.87
C GLU A 73 -3.12 7.58 -18.59
N ASN A 74 -2.57 8.03 -17.46
CA ASN A 74 -1.24 7.58 -17.04
C ASN A 74 -1.36 6.16 -16.45
N PRO A 75 -0.36 5.29 -16.66
CA PRO A 75 -0.33 3.98 -16.03
C PRO A 75 -0.11 4.11 -14.52
N VAL A 76 -0.40 3.05 -13.77
CA VAL A 76 0.01 2.93 -12.36
C VAL A 76 1.51 3.16 -12.26
N ALA A 77 1.95 4.11 -11.43
CA ALA A 77 3.36 4.39 -11.22
C ALA A 77 3.93 3.57 -10.07
N LEU A 78 3.17 3.45 -8.98
CA LEU A 78 3.57 2.77 -7.75
C LEU A 78 2.51 1.74 -7.34
N LEU A 79 2.96 0.58 -6.85
CA LEU A 79 2.17 -0.35 -6.07
C LEU A 79 2.67 -0.32 -4.63
N GLN A 80 1.77 -0.10 -3.67
CA GLN A 80 2.09 -0.22 -2.25
C GLN A 80 1.47 -1.47 -1.64
N LEU A 81 2.26 -2.22 -0.87
CA LEU A 81 1.78 -3.36 -0.10
C LEU A 81 2.25 -3.25 1.34
N CYS A 82 1.35 -3.38 2.31
CA CYS A 82 1.69 -3.34 3.73
C CYS A 82 1.17 -4.56 4.49
N VAL A 83 2.05 -5.20 5.25
CA VAL A 83 1.73 -6.30 6.17
C VAL A 83 2.40 -6.05 7.51
N GLY A 84 1.61 -5.83 8.56
CA GLY A 84 2.16 -5.46 9.86
C GLY A 84 2.86 -4.11 9.79
N ARG A 85 4.15 -4.09 10.17
CA ARG A 85 5.02 -2.91 10.12
C ARG A 85 6.03 -2.98 9.00
N ARG A 86 5.70 -3.68 7.91
CA ARG A 86 6.53 -3.82 6.70
C ARG A 86 5.73 -3.27 5.52
N CYS A 87 6.21 -2.22 4.90
CA CYS A 87 5.64 -1.64 3.69
C CYS A 87 6.60 -1.83 2.52
N LEU A 88 6.07 -2.21 1.37
CA LEU A 88 6.73 -2.16 0.08
C LEU A 88 6.14 -1.00 -0.70
N ILE A 89 6.99 -0.22 -1.37
CA ILE A 89 6.63 0.74 -2.41
C ILE A 89 7.40 0.31 -3.65
N PHE A 90 6.73 -0.40 -4.54
CA PHE A 90 7.31 -0.89 -5.79
C PHE A 90 7.01 0.08 -6.92
N GLN A 91 8.04 0.68 -7.51
CA GLN A 91 7.92 1.67 -8.59
C GLN A 91 7.69 0.98 -9.95
N LEU A 92 6.51 0.40 -10.16
CA LEU A 92 6.12 -0.36 -11.35
C LEU A 92 6.52 0.29 -12.69
N ILE A 93 6.38 1.61 -12.82
CA ILE A 93 6.69 2.31 -14.07
C ILE A 93 8.19 2.36 -14.40
N HIS A 94 9.05 2.17 -13.40
CA HIS A 94 10.51 2.14 -13.54
C HIS A 94 11.09 0.74 -13.35
N ALA A 95 10.23 -0.27 -13.13
CA ALA A 95 10.65 -1.60 -12.75
C ALA A 95 11.56 -2.25 -13.81
N ASP A 96 12.64 -2.87 -13.37
CA ASP A 96 13.51 -3.66 -14.25
C ASP A 96 12.79 -4.92 -14.78
N TYR A 97 12.00 -5.57 -13.92
CA TYR A 97 11.02 -6.60 -14.25
C TYR A 97 9.96 -6.72 -13.15
N ILE A 98 8.82 -7.31 -13.48
CA ILE A 98 7.79 -7.66 -12.51
C ILE A 98 7.94 -9.14 -12.17
N PRO A 99 8.27 -9.51 -10.93
CA PRO A 99 8.54 -10.90 -10.58
C PRO A 99 7.26 -11.73 -10.56
N GLN A 100 7.35 -13.00 -11.00
CA GLN A 100 6.22 -13.94 -10.91
C GLN A 100 5.79 -14.13 -9.44
N ALA A 101 6.73 -14.05 -8.49
CA ALA A 101 6.44 -14.13 -7.07
C ALA A 101 5.43 -13.06 -6.60
N LEU A 102 5.44 -11.86 -7.21
CA LEU A 102 4.44 -10.83 -6.92
C LEU A 102 3.06 -11.24 -7.42
N SER A 103 2.95 -11.75 -8.65
CA SER A 103 1.69 -12.27 -9.18
C SER A 103 1.14 -13.42 -8.32
N ASP A 104 1.99 -14.36 -7.92
CA ASP A 104 1.63 -15.47 -7.03
C ASP A 104 1.21 -14.97 -5.63
N PHE A 105 1.83 -13.90 -5.14
CA PHE A 105 1.48 -13.27 -3.86
C PHE A 105 0.11 -12.58 -3.95
N LEU A 106 -0.14 -11.80 -5.00
CA LEU A 106 -1.40 -11.07 -5.22
C LEU A 106 -2.59 -12.02 -5.47
N THR A 107 -2.34 -13.20 -6.02
CA THR A 107 -3.36 -14.21 -6.33
C THR A 107 -3.51 -15.30 -5.27
N ASP A 108 -2.71 -15.27 -4.19
CA ASP A 108 -2.77 -16.29 -3.12
C ASP A 108 -4.18 -16.27 -2.46
N PRO A 109 -4.95 -17.37 -2.52
CA PRO A 109 -6.31 -17.40 -2.02
C PRO A 109 -6.39 -17.24 -0.49
N ASN A 110 -5.27 -17.39 0.23
CA ASN A 110 -5.23 -17.20 1.67
C ASN A 110 -5.04 -15.74 2.08
N PHE A 111 -4.77 -14.84 1.13
CA PHE A 111 -4.52 -13.43 1.39
C PHE A 111 -5.74 -12.58 1.04
N THR A 112 -5.98 -11.53 1.81
CA THR A 112 -7.05 -10.57 1.58
C THR A 112 -6.45 -9.18 1.47
N PHE A 113 -6.65 -8.57 0.31
CA PHE A 113 -6.14 -7.25 0.00
C PHE A 113 -7.19 -6.21 0.38
N VAL A 114 -6.79 -5.21 1.16
CA VAL A 114 -7.70 -4.20 1.71
C VAL A 114 -7.26 -2.81 1.30
N GLY A 115 -8.23 -1.96 0.96
CA GLY A 115 -8.00 -0.58 0.55
C GLY A 115 -9.30 0.21 0.53
N VAL A 116 -9.21 1.52 0.28
CA VAL A 116 -10.37 2.42 0.22
C VAL A 116 -10.67 2.75 -1.22
N GLY A 117 -11.77 2.21 -1.76
CA GLY A 117 -12.02 2.33 -3.19
C GLY A 117 -11.08 1.48 -4.05
N ILE A 118 -10.68 0.32 -3.50
CA ILE A 118 -9.70 -0.59 -4.08
C ILE A 118 -10.07 -1.17 -5.46
N GLU A 119 -11.36 -1.20 -5.83
CA GLU A 119 -11.79 -1.87 -7.06
C GLU A 119 -11.22 -1.20 -8.34
N PRO A 120 -11.37 0.12 -8.54
CA PRO A 120 -10.66 0.85 -9.59
C PRO A 120 -9.15 0.60 -9.63
N ASP A 121 -8.51 0.52 -8.46
CA ASP A 121 -7.07 0.36 -8.34
C ASP A 121 -6.61 -1.01 -8.87
N VAL A 122 -7.29 -2.08 -8.46
CA VAL A 122 -6.93 -3.44 -8.92
C VAL A 122 -7.35 -3.69 -10.36
N GLN A 123 -8.42 -3.05 -10.83
CA GLN A 123 -8.76 -3.07 -12.25
C GLN A 123 -7.66 -2.41 -13.07
N LYS A 124 -7.14 -1.26 -12.61
CA LYS A 124 -6.06 -0.56 -13.29
C LYS A 124 -4.74 -1.35 -13.27
N LEU A 125 -4.41 -2.03 -12.16
CA LEU A 125 -3.27 -2.95 -12.10
C LEU A 125 -3.39 -4.10 -13.12
N LEU A 126 -4.58 -4.65 -13.31
CA LEU A 126 -4.83 -5.69 -14.29
C LEU A 126 -4.68 -5.18 -15.73
N GLU A 127 -5.18 -3.98 -16.01
CA GLU A 127 -5.13 -3.36 -17.33
C GLU A 127 -3.71 -2.93 -17.72
N ASP A 128 -2.99 -2.27 -16.80
CA ASP A 128 -1.67 -1.70 -17.07
C ASP A 128 -0.55 -2.76 -17.01
N TYR A 129 -0.67 -3.74 -16.11
CA TYR A 129 0.43 -4.66 -15.76
C TYR A 129 0.04 -6.15 -15.71
N HIS A 130 -1.21 -6.50 -16.02
CA HIS A 130 -1.73 -7.87 -15.93
C HIS A 130 -1.61 -8.49 -14.53
N LEU A 131 -1.57 -7.64 -13.49
CA LEU A 131 -1.53 -8.06 -12.10
C LEU A 131 -2.95 -8.25 -11.57
N LEU A 132 -3.35 -9.51 -11.40
CA LEU A 132 -4.66 -9.88 -10.86
C LEU A 132 -4.65 -9.88 -9.34
N VAL A 133 -5.65 -9.25 -8.72
CA VAL A 133 -5.87 -9.28 -7.26
C VAL A 133 -7.30 -9.76 -6.99
N PRO A 134 -7.54 -11.08 -6.94
CA PRO A 134 -8.90 -11.63 -6.97
C PRO A 134 -9.65 -11.50 -5.64
N ARG A 135 -8.94 -11.30 -4.52
CA ARG A 135 -9.53 -11.27 -3.18
C ARG A 135 -9.32 -9.91 -2.51
N THR A 136 -10.16 -8.96 -2.90
CA THR A 136 -10.20 -7.59 -2.35
C THR A 136 -11.33 -7.41 -1.35
N VAL A 137 -11.14 -6.49 -0.41
CA VAL A 137 -12.19 -5.98 0.48
C VAL A 137 -12.11 -4.46 0.54
N ASP A 138 -13.17 -3.78 0.12
CA ASP A 138 -13.29 -2.33 0.26
C ASP A 138 -13.61 -1.97 1.72
N LEU A 139 -12.69 -1.21 2.34
CA LEU A 139 -12.77 -0.82 3.74
C LEU A 139 -13.96 0.09 4.04
N ARG A 140 -14.49 0.82 3.06
CA ARG A 140 -15.67 1.69 3.23
C ARG A 140 -16.90 0.85 3.56
N SER A 141 -17.14 -0.17 2.73
CA SER A 141 -18.24 -1.11 2.90
C SER A 141 -18.07 -1.94 4.17
N LEU A 142 -16.84 -2.42 4.43
CA LEU A 142 -16.54 -3.18 5.65
C LEU A 142 -16.80 -2.35 6.91
N ALA A 143 -16.31 -1.12 6.98
CA ALA A 143 -16.50 -0.23 8.12
C ALA A 143 -17.97 0.09 8.34
N ALA A 144 -18.70 0.46 7.28
CA ALA A 144 -20.13 0.74 7.37
C ALA A 144 -20.92 -0.44 7.95
N ASN A 145 -20.63 -1.66 7.48
CA ASN A 145 -21.28 -2.88 7.94
C ASN A 145 -20.91 -3.22 9.39
N ARG A 146 -19.62 -3.11 9.77
CA ARG A 146 -19.14 -3.47 11.11
C ARG A 146 -19.59 -2.49 12.19
N THR A 147 -19.73 -1.20 11.86
CA THR A 147 -20.12 -0.18 12.85
C THR A 147 -21.59 0.22 12.77
N GLY A 148 -22.34 -0.27 11.78
CA GLY A 148 -23.74 0.13 11.54
C GLY A 148 -23.90 1.58 11.06
N ARG A 149 -22.84 2.15 10.46
CA ARG A 149 -22.76 3.57 10.06
C ARG A 149 -22.69 3.70 8.55
N ALA A 150 -23.85 3.84 7.92
CA ALA A 150 -23.98 3.83 6.46
C ALA A 150 -23.18 4.95 5.76
N GLU A 151 -22.92 6.06 6.44
CA GLU A 151 -22.12 7.17 5.94
C GLU A 151 -20.66 6.78 5.65
N LEU A 152 -20.12 5.76 6.34
CA LEU A 152 -18.75 5.29 6.13
C LEU A 152 -18.57 4.59 4.77
N ALA A 153 -19.66 4.16 4.12
CA ALA A 153 -19.61 3.57 2.79
C ALA A 153 -19.11 4.56 1.71
N ARG A 154 -19.05 5.85 2.03
CA ARG A 154 -18.52 6.92 1.17
C ARG A 154 -17.30 7.63 1.76
N ALA A 155 -16.79 7.16 2.89
CA ALA A 155 -15.67 7.78 3.58
C ALA A 155 -14.36 7.59 2.79
N GLY A 156 -13.48 8.59 2.87
CA GLY A 156 -12.09 8.44 2.46
C GLY A 156 -11.24 7.83 3.58
N LEU A 157 -10.01 7.43 3.25
CA LEU A 157 -9.11 6.78 4.20
C LEU A 157 -8.84 7.61 5.46
N LYS A 158 -8.71 8.94 5.33
CA LYS A 158 -8.57 9.84 6.48
C LYS A 158 -9.72 9.69 7.48
N THR A 159 -10.96 9.70 6.97
CA THR A 159 -12.15 9.57 7.81
C THR A 159 -12.18 8.20 8.48
N LEU A 160 -11.93 7.12 7.72
CA LEU A 160 -11.88 5.77 8.29
C LEU A 160 -10.77 5.60 9.33
N ALA A 161 -9.59 6.19 9.13
CA ALA A 161 -8.50 6.17 10.10
C ALA A 161 -8.91 6.83 11.42
N MET A 162 -9.59 7.98 11.35
CA MET A 162 -10.13 8.63 12.55
C MET A 162 -11.23 7.79 13.20
N ASP A 163 -12.19 7.30 12.40
CA ASP A 163 -13.37 6.59 12.89
C ASP A 163 -13.09 5.19 13.45
N VAL A 164 -12.06 4.50 12.95
CA VAL A 164 -11.75 3.11 13.31
C VAL A 164 -10.52 3.03 14.22
N LEU A 165 -9.50 3.86 13.99
CA LEU A 165 -8.23 3.81 14.71
C LEU A 165 -8.05 4.99 15.70
N GLY A 166 -8.87 6.04 15.61
CA GLY A 166 -8.66 7.26 16.39
C GLY A 166 -7.46 8.07 15.93
N LEU A 167 -6.97 7.84 14.71
CA LEU A 167 -5.79 8.50 14.16
C LEU A 167 -6.19 9.61 13.18
N ASP A 168 -5.89 10.87 13.52
CA ASP A 168 -6.01 11.97 12.56
C ASP A 168 -4.76 12.04 11.68
N VAL A 169 -4.95 11.98 10.37
CA VAL A 169 -3.88 12.06 9.38
C VAL A 169 -4.16 13.16 8.38
N GLN A 170 -3.10 13.78 7.87
CA GLN A 170 -3.20 14.80 6.85
C GLN A 170 -2.87 14.19 5.49
N LYS A 171 -3.77 14.39 4.52
CA LYS A 171 -3.59 13.98 3.12
C LYS A 171 -3.52 15.21 2.23
N PRO A 172 -2.35 15.89 2.18
CA PRO A 172 -2.24 17.17 1.47
C PRO A 172 -2.37 16.95 -0.04
N LYS A 173 -3.33 17.64 -0.67
CA LYS A 173 -3.61 17.52 -2.11
C LYS A 173 -2.38 17.69 -3.00
N ARG A 174 -1.40 18.50 -2.59
CA ARG A 174 -0.14 18.70 -3.31
C ARG A 174 0.70 17.42 -3.47
N VAL A 175 0.56 16.46 -2.55
CA VAL A 175 1.23 15.15 -2.61
C VAL A 175 0.36 14.16 -3.38
N THR A 176 -0.94 14.06 -3.05
CA THR A 176 -1.89 13.18 -3.76
C THR A 176 -1.93 13.45 -5.27
N MET A 177 -1.79 14.71 -5.70
CA MET A 177 -1.80 15.10 -7.11
C MET A 177 -0.39 15.32 -7.68
N SER A 178 0.64 14.75 -7.05
CA SER A 178 2.03 14.98 -7.44
C SER A 178 2.46 14.13 -8.65
N ARG A 179 3.71 14.32 -9.07
CA ARG A 179 4.35 13.51 -10.12
C ARG A 179 4.83 12.20 -9.51
N TRP A 180 3.94 11.22 -9.41
CA TRP A 180 4.25 9.86 -8.95
C TRP A 180 5.07 9.04 -9.96
N ASP A 181 5.17 9.52 -11.20
CA ASP A 181 5.94 8.93 -12.30
C ASP A 181 7.44 9.28 -12.26
N TYR A 182 7.92 10.02 -11.26
CA TYR A 182 9.35 10.31 -11.12
C TYR A 182 10.11 9.14 -10.50
N GLN A 183 11.28 8.83 -11.07
CA GLN A 183 12.19 7.78 -10.60
C GLN A 183 12.64 7.99 -9.14
N TRP A 184 12.83 9.25 -8.75
CA TRP A 184 13.24 9.63 -7.41
C TRP A 184 12.07 10.28 -6.67
N LEU A 185 11.35 9.49 -5.88
CA LEU A 185 10.29 9.98 -5.01
C LEU A 185 10.86 10.90 -3.92
N LYS A 186 10.11 11.96 -3.60
CA LYS A 186 10.40 12.81 -2.44
C LYS A 186 10.04 12.07 -1.15
N LEU A 187 10.70 12.41 -0.04
CA LEU A 187 10.39 11.86 1.28
C LEU A 187 8.89 11.98 1.65
N GLU A 188 8.24 13.09 1.29
CA GLU A 188 6.80 13.27 1.54
C GLU A 188 5.92 12.33 0.72
N GLN A 189 6.35 11.95 -0.50
CA GLN A 189 5.67 10.96 -1.34
C GLN A 189 5.81 9.56 -0.74
N ILE A 190 7.03 9.21 -0.31
CA ILE A 190 7.33 7.93 0.36
C ILE A 190 6.52 7.81 1.66
N GLN A 191 6.54 8.85 2.49
CA GLN A 191 5.77 8.89 3.74
C GLN A 191 4.27 8.75 3.47
N TYR A 192 3.73 9.46 2.49
CA TYR A 192 2.30 9.40 2.13
C TYR A 192 1.90 8.00 1.67
N ALA A 193 2.62 7.43 0.70
CA ALA A 193 2.37 6.11 0.14
C ALA A 193 2.45 5.01 1.21
N CYS A 194 3.45 5.10 2.10
CA CYS A 194 3.58 4.19 3.23
C CYS A 194 2.39 4.29 4.21
N VAL A 195 1.99 5.52 4.56
CA VAL A 195 0.89 5.76 5.51
C VAL A 195 -0.43 5.24 4.94
N ASP A 196 -0.68 5.41 3.65
CA ASP A 196 -1.94 4.97 3.03
C ASP A 196 -2.07 3.43 3.03
N ALA A 197 -1.02 2.71 2.64
CA ALA A 197 -1.00 1.25 2.69
C ALA A 197 -1.07 0.72 4.14
N PHE A 198 -0.35 1.34 5.08
CA PHE A 198 -0.36 0.97 6.49
C PHE A 198 -1.73 1.17 7.15
N LEU A 199 -2.36 2.34 6.95
CA LEU A 199 -3.69 2.60 7.49
C LEU A 199 -4.72 1.63 6.92
N SER A 200 -4.63 1.32 5.62
CA SER A 200 -5.51 0.33 4.99
C SER A 200 -5.35 -1.04 5.64
N PHE A 201 -4.11 -1.49 5.85
CA PHE A 201 -3.80 -2.73 6.58
C PHE A 201 -4.37 -2.72 8.01
N GLU A 202 -4.10 -1.68 8.80
CA GLU A 202 -4.51 -1.60 10.21
C GLU A 202 -6.03 -1.52 10.37
N ILE A 203 -6.73 -0.75 9.52
CA ILE A 203 -8.19 -0.71 9.49
C ILE A 203 -8.74 -2.11 9.15
N GLY A 204 -8.22 -2.75 8.10
CA GLY A 204 -8.62 -4.11 7.74
C GLY A 204 -8.38 -5.13 8.86
N ARG A 205 -7.27 -5.00 9.58
CA ARG A 205 -6.94 -5.83 10.74
C ARG A 205 -7.92 -5.62 11.89
N VAL A 206 -8.23 -4.38 12.26
CA VAL A 206 -9.17 -4.04 13.35
C VAL A 206 -10.60 -4.50 13.01
N LEU A 207 -11.00 -4.40 11.75
CA LEU A 207 -12.32 -4.81 11.28
C LEU A 207 -12.43 -6.30 10.90
N ASN A 208 -11.34 -7.07 11.06
CA ASN A 208 -11.23 -8.48 10.71
C ASN A 208 -11.59 -8.79 9.23
N ALA A 209 -10.95 -8.12 8.28
CA ALA A 209 -11.23 -8.28 6.86
C ALA A 209 -11.03 -9.71 6.30
N SER A 210 -10.21 -10.54 6.94
CA SER A 210 -9.94 -11.92 6.53
C SER A 210 -10.84 -12.98 7.22
N SER A 211 -11.92 -12.56 7.89
CA SER A 211 -12.83 -13.46 8.62
C SER A 211 -14.00 -13.97 7.79
#